data_AF-A0A929C3T6-F1
#
_entry.id   AF-A0A929C3T6-F1
#
_cell.length_a   1.000
_cell.length_b   1.000
_cell.length_c   1.000
_cell.angle_alpha   90.00
_cell.angle_beta   90.00
_cell.angle_gamma   90.00
#
_symmetry.space_group_name_H-M   'P 1'
#
loop_
_entity.id
_entity.type
_entity.pdbx_description
1 polymer ?
#
loop_
_entity_poly.entity_id
_entity_poly.type
_entity_poly.pdbx_seq_one_letter_code
_entity_poly.pdbx_strand_id
1 'polypeptide(L)'
;MEQKDYLLREIEKISLLLKMIFNKIAGKEKSYALTVENQFEEAKGLLFHEIGFDIDIFLSIEKSETEHYISKFNGINGSNIELLADILKVMGMKTDSAKTKEYLERALKLYELCNSLDKTFSFDRERKINEIKNVL
;
A
#
# COMPACT_ATOMS: atom_id res chain seq x y z
N MET A 1 -24.87 9.87 -15.09
CA MET A 1 -23.94 8.82 -15.57
C MET A 1 -22.50 9.28 -15.41
N GLU A 2 -22.15 10.48 -15.88
CA GLU A 2 -20.78 11.04 -15.89
C GLU A 2 -19.96 10.94 -14.58
N GLN A 3 -20.53 11.22 -13.41
CA GLN A 3 -19.79 11.16 -12.14
C GLN A 3 -19.46 9.73 -11.70
N LYS A 4 -20.35 8.76 -11.96
CA LYS A 4 -20.09 7.34 -11.65
C LYS A 4 -19.00 6.78 -12.56
N ASP A 5 -19.04 7.16 -13.84
CA ASP A 5 -18.04 6.72 -14.83
C ASP A 5 -16.68 7.39 -14.58
N TYR A 6 -16.66 8.62 -14.06
CA TYR A 6 -15.43 9.26 -13.58
C TYR A 6 -14.83 8.50 -12.39
N LEU A 7 -15.61 8.24 -11.34
CA LEU A 7 -15.10 7.58 -10.14
C LEU A 7 -14.59 6.15 -10.44
N LEU A 8 -15.30 5.40 -11.29
CA LEU A 8 -14.87 4.06 -11.69
C LEU A 8 -13.50 4.09 -12.40
N ARG A 9 -13.28 5.06 -13.30
CA ARG A 9 -12.00 5.23 -13.98
C ARG A 9 -10.86 5.56 -13.02
N GLU A 10 -11.12 6.38 -12.01
CA GLU A 10 -10.10 6.70 -10.99
C GLU A 10 -9.75 5.46 -10.16
N ILE A 11 -10.75 4.66 -9.74
CA ILE A 11 -10.53 3.38 -9.06
C ILE A 11 -9.66 2.44 -9.92
N GLU A 12 -9.96 2.33 -11.21
CA GLU A 12 -9.22 1.45 -12.12
C GLU A 12 -7.77 1.90 -12.33
N LYS A 13 -7.54 3.20 -12.51
CA LYS A 13 -6.18 3.77 -12.61
C LYS A 13 -5.34 3.47 -11.38
N ILE A 14 -5.89 3.72 -10.19
CA ILE A 14 -5.21 3.44 -8.91
C ILE A 14 -4.93 1.94 -8.80
N SER A 15 -5.90 1.10 -9.18
CA SER A 15 -5.74 -0.36 -9.15
C SER A 15 -4.60 -0.83 -10.05
N LEU A 16 -4.48 -0.30 -11.27
CA LEU A 16 -3.42 -0.64 -12.21
C LEU A 16 -2.05 -0.18 -11.71
N LEU A 17 -1.96 1.05 -11.23
CA LEU A 17 -0.75 1.62 -10.65
C LEU A 17 -0.23 0.76 -9.49
N LEU A 18 -1.08 0.48 -8.52
CA LEU A 18 -0.70 -0.31 -7.34
C LEU A 18 -0.28 -1.74 -7.72
N LYS A 19 -0.95 -2.37 -8.70
CA LYS A 19 -0.57 -3.72 -9.17
C LYS A 19 0.79 -3.72 -9.84
N MET A 20 1.07 -2.72 -10.67
CA MET A 20 2.37 -2.55 -11.31
C MET A 20 3.48 -2.38 -10.26
N ILE A 21 3.28 -1.46 -9.30
CA ILE A 21 4.23 -1.23 -8.21
C ILE A 21 4.45 -2.51 -7.40
N PHE A 22 3.37 -3.19 -7.00
CA PHE A 22 3.46 -4.43 -6.24
C PHE A 22 4.24 -5.51 -6.98
N ASN A 23 3.94 -5.75 -8.27
CA ASN A 23 4.64 -6.76 -9.07
C ASN A 23 6.14 -6.48 -9.19
N LYS A 24 6.49 -5.19 -9.35
CA LYS A 24 7.87 -4.73 -9.42
C LYS A 24 8.63 -5.02 -8.12
N ILE A 25 8.11 -4.56 -6.99
CA ILE A 25 8.81 -4.70 -5.69
C ILE A 25 8.71 -6.11 -5.10
N ALA A 26 7.68 -6.89 -5.41
CA ALA A 26 7.53 -8.26 -4.94
C ALA A 26 8.53 -9.23 -5.64
N GLY A 27 9.18 -8.79 -6.72
CA GLY A 27 10.15 -9.60 -7.48
C GLY A 27 9.49 -10.56 -8.48
N LYS A 28 8.26 -10.27 -8.93
CA LYS A 28 7.64 -11.01 -10.05
C LYS A 28 8.26 -10.60 -11.39
N GLU A 29 8.82 -9.40 -11.48
CA GLU A 29 9.61 -8.95 -12.61
C GLU A 29 11.11 -9.14 -12.31
N LYS A 30 11.79 -9.98 -13.10
CA LYS A 30 13.23 -10.24 -12.99
C LYS A 30 14.03 -9.05 -13.55
N SER A 31 14.15 -7.96 -12.78
CA SER A 31 15.12 -6.92 -13.07
C SER A 31 16.38 -7.15 -12.22
N TYR A 32 17.38 -7.79 -12.81
CA TYR A 32 18.68 -8.07 -12.17
C TYR A 32 19.56 -6.81 -11.99
N ALA A 33 19.09 -5.63 -12.39
CA ALA A 33 19.90 -4.41 -12.49
C ALA A 33 19.65 -3.36 -11.40
N LEU A 34 18.56 -3.45 -10.63
CA LEU A 34 18.18 -2.44 -9.62
C LEU A 34 18.27 -3.01 -8.21
N THR A 35 18.91 -2.28 -7.30
CA THR A 35 18.91 -2.58 -5.86
C THR A 35 17.50 -2.44 -5.28
N VAL A 36 17.25 -3.04 -4.12
CA VAL A 36 15.95 -2.97 -3.43
C VAL A 36 15.58 -1.52 -3.11
N GLU A 37 16.56 -0.71 -2.70
CA GLU A 37 16.38 0.69 -2.36
C GLU A 37 15.91 1.50 -3.57
N ASN A 38 16.53 1.30 -4.74
CA ASN A 38 16.14 1.98 -5.96
C ASN A 38 14.72 1.60 -6.39
N GLN A 39 14.32 0.33 -6.21
CA GLN A 39 12.94 -0.10 -6.49
C GLN A 39 11.94 0.60 -5.56
N PHE A 40 12.31 0.88 -4.32
CA PHE A 40 11.44 1.56 -3.36
C PHE A 40 11.33 3.04 -3.65
N GLU A 41 12.44 3.72 -3.93
CA GLU A 41 12.41 5.13 -4.33
C GLU A 41 11.56 5.35 -5.58
N GLU A 42 11.65 4.44 -6.56
CA GLU A 42 10.81 4.51 -7.74
C GLU A 42 9.33 4.26 -7.42
N ALA A 43 9.02 3.27 -6.57
CA ALA A 43 7.64 3.00 -6.14
C ALA A 43 7.03 4.20 -5.40
N LYS A 44 7.79 4.85 -4.52
CA LYS A 44 7.38 6.09 -3.83
C LYS A 44 7.15 7.22 -4.84
N GLY A 45 8.08 7.40 -5.78
CA GLY A 45 7.96 8.39 -6.85
C GLY A 45 6.71 8.19 -7.70
N LEU A 46 6.42 6.96 -8.12
CA LEU A 46 5.22 6.63 -8.89
C LEU A 46 3.93 6.94 -8.12
N LEU A 47 3.83 6.56 -6.85
CA LEU A 47 2.66 6.89 -6.02
C LEU A 47 2.47 8.40 -5.87
N PHE A 48 3.56 9.12 -5.63
CA PHE A 48 3.51 10.57 -5.47
C PHE A 48 3.12 11.28 -6.77
N HIS A 49 3.73 10.92 -7.89
CA HIS A 49 3.49 11.59 -9.17
C HIS A 49 2.13 11.26 -9.79
N GLU A 50 1.68 10.01 -9.70
CA GLU A 50 0.46 9.57 -10.36
C GLU A 50 -0.80 9.88 -9.56
N ILE A 51 -0.74 9.78 -8.22
CA ILE A 51 -1.92 9.92 -7.36
C ILE A 51 -1.71 10.87 -6.17
N GLY A 52 -0.55 11.51 -6.06
CA GLY A 52 -0.23 12.44 -4.96
C GLY A 52 0.05 11.73 -3.63
N PHE A 53 0.18 10.40 -3.61
CA PHE A 53 0.36 9.65 -2.37
C PHE A 53 1.82 9.64 -1.95
N ASP A 54 2.15 10.42 -0.92
CA ASP A 54 3.49 10.46 -0.33
C ASP A 54 3.62 9.41 0.78
N ILE A 55 4.48 8.40 0.55
CA ILE A 55 4.76 7.34 1.53
C ILE A 55 5.51 7.90 2.74
N ASP A 56 6.49 8.78 2.57
CA ASP A 56 7.31 9.25 3.68
C ASP A 56 6.46 10.15 4.63
N ILE A 57 5.54 10.95 4.09
CA ILE A 57 4.52 11.65 4.90
C ILE A 57 3.60 10.63 5.58
N PHE A 58 3.08 9.66 4.83
CA PHE A 58 2.16 8.66 5.37
C PHE A 58 2.76 7.84 6.53
N LEU A 59 4.06 7.53 6.48
CA LEU A 59 4.75 6.86 7.57
C LEU A 59 4.88 7.76 8.81
N SER A 60 5.11 9.06 8.62
CA SER A 60 5.46 10.03 9.67
C SER A 60 4.28 10.68 10.41
N ILE A 61 3.07 10.66 9.85
CA ILE A 61 1.86 11.15 10.55
C ILE A 61 1.54 10.29 11.79
N GLU A 62 0.56 10.65 12.61
CA GLU A 62 0.13 9.74 13.69
C GLU A 62 -0.64 8.52 13.14
N LYS A 63 -0.68 7.41 13.89
CA LYS A 63 -1.42 6.20 13.47
C LYS A 63 -2.92 6.44 13.39
N SER A 64 -3.46 7.27 14.27
CA SER A 64 -4.84 7.77 14.29
C SER A 64 -5.23 8.49 12.99
N GLU A 65 -4.30 9.18 12.35
CA GLU A 65 -4.53 9.97 11.14
C GLU A 65 -4.52 9.13 9.84
N THR A 66 -4.31 7.82 9.93
CA THR A 66 -4.22 6.92 8.76
C THR A 66 -5.46 7.01 7.88
N GLU A 67 -6.65 6.88 8.48
CA GLU A 67 -7.92 6.88 7.74
C GLU A 67 -8.19 8.25 7.12
N HIS A 68 -7.90 9.33 7.86
CA HIS A 68 -8.03 10.68 7.37
C HIS A 68 -7.11 10.94 6.16
N TYR A 69 -5.85 10.50 6.22
CA TYR A 69 -4.92 10.65 5.10
C TYR A 69 -5.41 9.90 3.85
N ILE A 70 -5.82 8.63 4.00
CA ILE A 70 -6.36 7.81 2.90
C ILE A 70 -7.60 8.44 2.28
N SER A 71 -8.48 9.05 3.08
CA SER A 71 -9.72 9.67 2.61
C SER A 71 -9.53 10.87 1.67
N LYS A 72 -8.32 11.46 1.63
CA LYS A 72 -8.00 12.60 0.75
C LYS A 72 -7.87 12.20 -0.73
N PHE A 73 -7.72 10.91 -1.01
CA PHE A 73 -7.49 10.39 -2.34
C PHE A 73 -8.78 9.87 -2.96
N ASN A 74 -9.33 10.62 -3.92
CA ASN A 74 -10.51 10.22 -4.66
C ASN A 74 -10.24 8.90 -5.43
N GLY A 75 -11.20 7.99 -5.41
CA GLY A 75 -11.08 6.72 -6.12
C GLY A 75 -10.30 5.64 -5.39
N ILE A 76 -9.79 5.88 -4.17
CA ILE A 76 -9.31 4.78 -3.33
C ILE A 76 -10.50 3.99 -2.77
N ASN A 77 -10.48 2.67 -2.96
CA ASN A 77 -11.43 1.74 -2.34
C ASN A 77 -10.73 0.69 -1.46
N GLY A 78 -11.49 -0.18 -0.82
CA GLY A 78 -10.96 -1.23 0.07
C GLY A 78 -9.91 -2.14 -0.59
N SER A 79 -10.09 -2.50 -1.87
CA SER A 79 -9.11 -3.30 -2.62
C SER A 79 -7.82 -2.53 -2.91
N ASN A 80 -7.89 -1.22 -3.16
CA ASN A 80 -6.71 -0.38 -3.31
C ASN A 80 -5.96 -0.24 -1.98
N ILE A 81 -6.68 -0.07 -0.88
CA ILE A 81 -6.11 0.01 0.47
C ILE A 81 -5.38 -1.30 0.80
N GLU A 82 -5.99 -2.46 0.50
CA GLU A 82 -5.37 -3.75 0.78
C GLU A 82 -4.10 -3.97 -0.06
N LEU A 83 -4.10 -3.55 -1.33
CA LEU A 83 -2.93 -3.65 -2.18
C LEU A 83 -1.81 -2.67 -1.76
N LEU A 84 -2.17 -1.49 -1.25
CA LEU A 84 -1.22 -0.59 -0.62
C LEU A 84 -0.62 -1.21 0.65
N ALA A 85 -1.42 -1.89 1.46
CA ALA A 85 -0.94 -2.65 2.61
C ALA A 85 0.05 -3.76 2.21
N ASP A 86 -0.22 -4.45 1.10
CA ASP A 86 0.69 -5.45 0.51
C ASP A 86 2.01 -4.81 0.07
N ILE A 87 1.98 -3.63 -0.54
CA ILE A 87 3.18 -2.88 -0.94
C ILE A 87 4.03 -2.52 0.27
N LEU A 88 3.43 -1.91 1.30
CA LEU A 88 4.16 -1.50 2.50
C LEU A 88 4.70 -2.72 3.26
N LYS A 89 3.95 -3.83 3.31
CA LYS A 89 4.44 -5.09 3.86
C LYS A 89 5.69 -5.56 3.12
N VAL A 90 5.65 -5.62 1.78
CA VAL A 90 6.82 -6.06 0.99
C VAL A 90 8.01 -5.13 1.23
N MET A 91 7.78 -3.82 1.29
CA MET A 91 8.83 -2.84 1.60
C MET A 91 9.45 -3.09 2.98
N GLY A 92 8.61 -3.28 4.01
CA GLY A 92 9.06 -3.58 5.37
C GLY A 92 9.81 -4.91 5.47
N MET A 93 9.37 -5.95 4.78
CA MET A 93 10.02 -7.28 4.82
C MET A 93 11.34 -7.35 4.06
N LYS A 94 11.61 -6.38 3.18
CA LYS A 94 12.82 -6.35 2.33
C LYS A 94 13.78 -5.21 2.69
N THR A 95 13.39 -4.29 3.57
CA THR A 95 14.29 -3.25 4.06
C THR A 95 15.01 -3.73 5.32
N ASP A 96 16.32 -3.46 5.39
CA ASP A 96 17.14 -3.71 6.58
C ASP A 96 17.37 -2.42 7.38
N SER A 97 16.44 -1.47 7.30
CA SER A 97 16.59 -0.13 7.87
C SER A 97 15.73 0.08 9.11
N ALA A 98 15.99 1.17 9.84
CA ALA A 98 15.12 1.58 10.94
C ALA A 98 13.65 1.70 10.52
N LYS A 99 13.38 1.96 9.22
CA LYS A 99 12.03 2.12 8.66
C LYS A 99 11.23 0.81 8.57
N THR A 100 11.83 -0.36 8.79
CA THR A 100 11.13 -1.67 8.74
C THR A 100 9.87 -1.63 9.60
N LYS A 101 10.01 -1.13 10.83
CA LYS A 101 8.91 -1.08 11.79
C LYS A 101 7.77 -0.20 11.29
N GLU A 102 8.06 1.00 10.81
CA GLU A 102 7.08 1.98 10.34
C GLU A 102 6.29 1.44 9.13
N TYR A 103 6.97 0.81 8.17
CA TYR A 103 6.32 0.18 7.03
C TYR A 103 5.35 -0.93 7.46
N LEU A 104 5.82 -1.82 8.35
CA LEU A 104 5.05 -2.97 8.82
C LEU A 104 3.87 -2.56 9.70
N GLU A 105 4.04 -1.62 10.61
CA GLU A 105 2.96 -1.08 11.44
C GLU A 105 1.90 -0.37 10.61
N ARG A 106 2.29 0.34 9.54
CA ARG A 106 1.33 0.94 8.61
C ARG A 106 0.61 -0.08 7.77
N ALA A 107 1.30 -1.10 7.28
CA ALA A 107 0.67 -2.22 6.59
C ALA A 107 -0.40 -2.88 7.48
N LEU A 108 -0.10 -3.13 8.76
CA LEU A 108 -1.10 -3.63 9.72
C LEU A 108 -2.31 -2.72 9.83
N LYS A 109 -2.09 -1.41 9.99
CA LYS A 109 -3.19 -0.46 10.14
C LYS A 109 -4.10 -0.41 8.91
N LEU A 110 -3.53 -0.55 7.71
CA LEU A 110 -4.31 -0.64 6.47
C LEU A 110 -5.08 -1.96 6.35
N TYR A 111 -4.52 -3.10 6.76
CA TYR A 111 -5.28 -4.36 6.81
C TYR A 111 -6.44 -4.31 7.83
N GLU A 112 -6.22 -3.69 8.99
CA GLU A 112 -7.29 -3.45 9.97
C GLU A 112 -8.40 -2.57 9.38
N LEU A 113 -8.02 -1.52 8.64
CA LEU A 113 -8.97 -0.69 7.91
C LEU A 113 -9.77 -1.52 6.89
N CYS A 114 -9.11 -2.36 6.09
CA CYS A 114 -9.80 -3.27 5.17
C CYS A 114 -10.74 -4.22 5.90
N ASN A 115 -10.36 -4.77 7.06
CA ASN A 115 -11.25 -5.59 7.88
C ASN A 115 -12.48 -4.83 8.40
N SER A 116 -12.36 -3.53 8.66
CA SER A 116 -13.49 -2.70 9.08
C SER A 116 -14.43 -2.33 7.92
N LEU A 117 -13.87 -2.19 6.71
CA LEU A 117 -14.62 -1.88 5.49
C LEU A 117 -15.31 -3.13 4.93
N ASP A 118 -14.61 -4.25 4.94
CA ASP A 118 -15.13 -5.53 4.45
C ASP A 118 -16.03 -6.15 5.50
N LYS A 119 -17.28 -6.41 5.12
CA LYS A 119 -18.25 -7.10 5.98
C LYS A 119 -18.02 -8.62 6.04
N THR A 120 -16.87 -9.09 5.56
CA THR A 120 -16.55 -10.51 5.40
C THR A 120 -15.12 -10.77 5.86
N PHE A 121 -14.95 -11.89 6.56
CA PHE A 121 -13.64 -12.33 7.02
C PHE A 121 -12.76 -12.82 5.86
N SER A 122 -11.47 -12.41 5.85
CA SER A 122 -10.48 -12.79 4.84
C SER A 122 -9.33 -13.58 5.46
N PHE A 123 -9.27 -14.89 5.20
CA PHE A 123 -8.17 -15.75 5.67
C PHE A 123 -6.80 -15.31 5.16
N ASP A 124 -6.73 -14.86 3.90
CA ASP A 124 -5.48 -14.37 3.33
C ASP A 124 -4.98 -13.11 4.03
N ARG A 125 -5.90 -12.21 4.40
CA ARG A 125 -5.57 -11.00 5.15
C ARG A 125 -5.07 -11.32 6.55
N GLU A 126 -5.77 -12.20 7.27
CA GLU A 126 -5.32 -12.63 8.59
C GLU A 126 -3.95 -13.31 8.56
N ARG A 127 -3.68 -14.12 7.54
CA ARG A 127 -2.34 -14.69 7.32
C ARG A 127 -1.29 -13.59 7.19
N LYS A 128 -1.53 -12.57 6.35
CA LYS A 128 -0.61 -11.44 6.16
C LYS A 128 -0.41 -10.63 7.45
N ILE A 129 -1.47 -10.38 8.22
CA ILE A 129 -1.41 -9.71 9.53
C ILE A 129 -0.51 -10.50 10.48
N ASN A 130 -0.71 -11.82 10.57
CA ASN A 130 0.08 -12.67 11.46
C ASN A 130 1.55 -12.74 11.02
N GLU A 131 1.84 -12.79 9.72
CA GLU A 131 3.21 -12.71 9.20
C GLU A 131 3.91 -11.42 9.67
N ILE A 132 3.21 -10.28 9.65
CA ILE A 132 3.79 -9.01 10.13
C ILE A 132 3.99 -9.03 11.64
N LYS A 133 3.00 -9.50 12.40
CA LYS A 133 3.08 -9.56 13.87
C LYS A 133 4.19 -10.47 14.40
N ASN A 134 4.63 -11.45 13.60
CA ASN A 134 5.75 -12.32 13.97
C ASN A 134 7.12 -11.68 13.75
N VAL A 135 7.18 -10.59 12.97
CA VAL A 135 8.43 -9.85 12.66
C VAL A 135 8.60 -8.62 13.55
N LEU A 136 7.49 -8.00 13.96
CA LEU A 136 7.46 -6.87 14.90
C LEU A 136 7.65 -7.30 16.36
#